data_AF-A0A645IJL1-F1
#
_entry.id   AF-A0A645IJL1-F1
#
_cell.length_a   1.000
_cell.length_b   1.000
_cell.length_c   1.000
_cell.angle_alpha   90.00
_cell.angle_beta   90.00
_cell.angle_gamma   90.00
#
_symmetry.space_group_name_H-M   'P 1'
#
loop_
_entity.id
_entity.type
_entity.pdbx_description
1 polymer ?
#
loop_
_entity_poly.entity_id
_entity_poly.type
_entity_poly.pdbx_seq_one_letter_code
_entity_poly.pdbx_strand_id
1 'polypeptide(L)'
;MNKYNKGKYLLRHAFEGDILPQDILYREKAAFSDAVGHSMVDDLKEYAESIYTDAQFEESCKKYEFATPFTKESLLYREIFEKYYPGQAEMIKDFWMPNSSWEGCDVKDPSARVLSNYGESGK
;
A
#
# COMPACT_ATOMS: atom_id res chain seq x y z
N MET A 1 21.69 10.92 2.99
CA MET A 1 20.87 10.65 4.19
C MET A 1 20.03 11.90 4.49
N ASN A 2 18.72 11.77 4.70
CA ASN A 2 17.83 12.90 4.97
C ASN A 2 18.05 13.41 6.40
N LYS A 3 18.82 14.50 6.56
CA LYS A 3 19.12 15.08 7.88
C LYS A 3 17.97 15.90 8.46
N TYR A 4 16.95 16.22 7.65
CA TYR A 4 15.88 17.14 8.00
C TYR A 4 14.60 16.42 8.42
N ASN A 5 14.57 15.08 8.36
CA ASN A 5 13.38 14.25 8.59
C ASN A 5 12.14 14.71 7.78
N LYS A 6 12.35 15.38 6.65
CA LYS A 6 11.28 15.90 5.78
C LYS A 6 11.37 15.27 4.41
N GLY A 7 10.31 14.59 3.99
CA GLY A 7 10.25 14.03 2.64
C GLY A 7 10.40 15.13 1.58
N LYS A 8 11.28 14.94 0.60
CA LYS A 8 11.54 15.88 -0.50
C LYS A 8 12.02 17.28 -0.07
N TYR A 9 12.76 17.39 1.04
CA TYR A 9 13.23 18.68 1.58
C TYR A 9 13.86 19.61 0.53
N LEU A 10 14.83 19.13 -0.27
CA LEU A 10 15.50 19.97 -1.28
C LEU A 10 14.54 20.53 -2.32
N LEU A 11 13.54 19.74 -2.74
CA LEU A 11 12.51 20.19 -3.67
C LEU A 11 11.63 21.26 -3.02
N ARG A 12 11.25 21.11 -1.74
CA ARG A 12 10.45 22.10 -1.03
C ARG A 12 11.22 23.41 -0.85
N HIS A 13 12.47 23.32 -0.43
CA HIS A 13 13.34 24.47 -0.22
C HIS A 13 13.58 25.27 -1.52
N ALA A 14 13.72 24.60 -2.65
CA ALA A 14 13.90 25.25 -3.95
C ALA A 14 12.68 26.07 -4.42
N PHE A 15 11.51 25.88 -3.81
CA PHE A 15 10.26 26.57 -4.13
C PHE A 15 9.77 27.48 -2.98
N GLU A 16 10.66 27.82 -2.03
CA GLU A 16 10.39 28.88 -1.04
C GLU A 16 10.16 30.24 -1.71
N GLY A 17 9.37 31.10 -1.06
CA GLY A 17 8.90 32.37 -1.59
C GLY A 17 7.38 32.37 -1.72
N ASP A 18 6.86 33.09 -2.71
CA ASP A 18 5.41 33.36 -2.82
C ASP A 18 4.67 32.40 -3.77
N ILE A 19 5.26 31.24 -4.10
CA ILE A 19 4.67 30.27 -5.03
C ILE A 19 3.58 29.43 -4.34
N LEU A 20 3.82 29.00 -3.10
CA LEU A 20 2.90 28.17 -2.31
C LEU A 20 2.84 28.67 -0.87
N PRO A 21 1.65 28.62 -0.22
CA PRO A 21 1.55 28.80 1.22
C PRO A 21 2.50 27.87 1.99
N GLN A 22 3.11 28.38 3.06
CA GLN A 22 4.14 27.65 3.81
C GLN A 22 3.65 26.29 4.35
N ASP A 23 2.39 26.24 4.78
CA ASP A 23 1.71 25.03 5.26
C ASP A 23 1.52 23.98 4.15
N ILE A 24 1.29 24.40 2.91
CA ILE A 24 1.23 23.51 1.73
C ILE A 24 2.63 23.07 1.30
N LEU A 25 3.58 24.01 1.21
CA LEU A 25 4.96 23.75 0.79
C LEU A 25 5.64 22.73 1.71
N TYR A 26 5.33 22.79 3.01
CA TYR A 26 5.85 21.89 4.03
C TYR A 26 4.83 20.89 4.56
N ARG A 27 3.71 20.65 3.86
CA ARG A 27 2.74 19.63 4.28
C ARG A 27 3.38 18.24 4.34
N GLU A 28 3.15 17.53 5.44
CA GLU A 28 3.58 16.14 5.59
C GLU A 28 2.90 15.23 4.58
N LYS A 29 3.59 14.15 4.21
CA LYS A 29 3.03 13.16 3.30
C LYS A 29 1.98 12.34 4.06
N ALA A 30 0.74 12.35 3.59
CA ALA A 30 -0.25 11.35 3.95
C ALA A 30 -0.14 10.09 3.08
N ALA A 31 -0.54 8.93 3.61
CA ALA A 31 -0.83 7.76 2.78
C ALA A 31 -1.98 8.09 1.82
N PHE A 32 -1.99 7.52 0.62
CA PHE A 32 -3.04 7.83 -0.35
C PHE A 32 -4.42 7.37 0.14
N SER A 33 -4.50 6.23 0.82
CA SER A 33 -5.72 5.73 1.45
C SER A 33 -6.28 6.71 2.50
N ASP A 34 -5.43 7.21 3.39
CA ASP A 34 -5.85 8.19 4.41
C ASP A 34 -6.31 9.53 3.79
N ALA A 35 -5.80 9.88 2.61
CA ALA A 35 -6.20 11.10 1.90
C ALA A 35 -7.53 10.96 1.13
N VAL A 36 -7.91 9.74 0.74
CA VAL A 36 -9.17 9.46 0.01
C VAL A 36 -10.32 9.21 0.99
N GLY A 37 -10.03 8.65 2.17
CA GLY A 37 -10.98 8.46 3.26
C GLY A 37 -10.57 7.28 4.13
N HIS A 38 -10.55 7.48 5.45
CA HIS A 38 -10.06 6.46 6.38
C HIS A 38 -10.81 5.12 6.27
N SER A 39 -12.08 5.11 5.86
CA SER A 39 -12.88 3.88 5.76
C SER A 39 -12.52 3.01 4.57
N MET A 40 -11.96 3.54 3.47
CA MET A 40 -11.84 2.79 2.21
C MET A 40 -11.03 1.49 2.38
N VAL A 41 -9.98 1.52 3.20
CA VAL A 41 -9.18 0.32 3.48
C VAL A 41 -9.96 -0.69 4.32
N ASP A 42 -10.69 -0.20 5.31
CA ASP A 42 -11.50 -1.05 6.19
C ASP A 42 -12.65 -1.67 5.39
N ASP A 43 -13.31 -0.89 4.52
CA ASP A 43 -14.36 -1.32 3.61
C ASP A 43 -13.86 -2.42 2.65
N LEU A 44 -12.64 -2.29 2.12
CA LEU A 44 -12.03 -3.31 1.25
C LEU A 44 -11.72 -4.61 2.00
N LYS A 45 -11.21 -4.50 3.23
CA LYS A 45 -10.95 -5.64 4.10
C LYS A 45 -12.25 -6.35 4.48
N GLU A 46 -13.25 -5.62 4.93
CA GLU A 46 -14.58 -6.15 5.25
C GLU A 46 -15.24 -6.80 4.04
N TYR A 47 -15.12 -6.19 2.86
CA TYR A 47 -15.62 -6.79 1.63
C TYR A 47 -14.92 -8.12 1.34
N ALA A 48 -13.58 -8.18 1.41
CA ALA A 48 -12.85 -9.43 1.20
C ALA A 48 -13.22 -10.51 2.24
N GLU A 49 -13.41 -10.13 3.51
CA GLU A 49 -13.90 -11.03 4.56
C GLU A 49 -15.29 -11.60 4.23
N SER A 50 -16.17 -10.81 3.59
CA SER A 50 -17.50 -11.27 3.17
C SER A 50 -17.49 -12.26 1.99
N ILE A 51 -16.44 -12.26 1.18
CA ILE A 51 -16.33 -13.09 -0.03
C ILE A 51 -15.75 -14.47 0.29
N TYR A 52 -14.84 -14.57 1.27
CA TYR A 52 -14.14 -15.81 1.59
C TYR A 52 -14.35 -16.23 3.04
N THR A 53 -14.80 -17.46 3.24
CA THR A 53 -14.59 -18.15 4.52
C THR A 53 -13.11 -18.52 4.69
N ASP A 54 -12.67 -18.76 5.92
CA ASP A 54 -11.27 -19.14 6.20
C ASP A 54 -10.86 -20.42 5.47
N ALA A 55 -11.76 -21.43 5.43
CA ALA A 55 -11.52 -22.67 4.70
C ALA A 55 -11.41 -22.44 3.17
N GLN A 56 -12.23 -21.57 2.59
CA GLN A 56 -12.14 -21.22 1.17
C GLN A 56 -10.88 -20.45 0.86
N PHE A 57 -10.45 -19.56 1.75
CA PHE A 57 -9.22 -18.80 1.63
C PHE A 57 -8.01 -19.75 1.63
N GLU A 58 -7.90 -20.63 2.63
CA GLU A 58 -6.82 -21.62 2.72
C GLU A 58 -6.75 -22.52 1.49
N GLU A 59 -7.89 -23.01 1.01
CA GLU A 59 -7.94 -23.87 -0.16
C GLU A 59 -7.60 -23.11 -1.46
N SER A 60 -8.09 -21.88 -1.61
CA SER A 60 -7.86 -21.09 -2.83
C SER A 60 -6.41 -20.64 -2.94
N CYS A 61 -5.73 -20.35 -1.83
CA CYS A 61 -4.31 -20.00 -1.83
C CYS A 61 -3.42 -21.12 -2.37
N LYS A 62 -3.80 -22.39 -2.18
CA LYS A 62 -3.03 -23.56 -2.69
C LYS A 62 -2.92 -23.60 -4.21
N LYS A 63 -3.77 -22.86 -4.94
CA LYS A 63 -3.73 -22.77 -6.41
C LYS A 63 -2.52 -21.96 -6.91
N TYR A 64 -1.88 -21.18 -6.05
CA TYR A 64 -0.86 -20.21 -6.43
C TYR A 64 0.50 -20.56 -5.82
N GLU A 65 1.45 -20.97 -6.68
CA GLU A 65 2.84 -21.23 -6.27
C GLU A 65 3.71 -19.96 -6.28
N PHE A 66 3.40 -19.01 -7.16
CA PHE A 66 4.07 -17.73 -7.27
C PHE A 66 3.27 -16.64 -6.56
N ALA A 67 3.91 -15.81 -5.74
CA ALA A 67 3.29 -14.68 -5.04
C ALA A 67 1.95 -15.08 -4.37
N THR A 68 2.01 -16.14 -3.54
CA THR A 68 0.83 -16.71 -2.89
C THR A 68 0.16 -15.67 -1.98
N PRO A 69 -1.16 -15.45 -2.11
CA PRO A 69 -1.88 -14.54 -1.23
C PRO A 69 -1.80 -14.94 0.24
N PHE A 70 -1.75 -13.95 1.12
CA PHE A 70 -1.54 -14.14 2.57
C PHE A 70 -2.60 -13.42 3.43
N THR A 71 -3.59 -12.80 2.79
CA THR A 71 -4.81 -12.21 3.37
C THR A 71 -5.98 -12.43 2.41
N LYS A 72 -7.22 -12.40 2.88
CA LYS A 72 -8.39 -12.47 2.00
C LYS A 72 -8.43 -11.32 0.99
N GLU A 73 -7.99 -10.14 1.40
CA GLU A 73 -7.83 -8.97 0.53
C GLU A 73 -6.81 -9.23 -0.60
N SER A 74 -5.64 -9.79 -0.28
CA SER A 74 -4.66 -10.16 -1.31
C SER A 74 -5.18 -11.28 -2.22
N LEU A 75 -5.95 -12.23 -1.70
CA LEU A 75 -6.59 -13.26 -2.53
C LEU A 75 -7.61 -12.64 -3.50
N LEU A 76 -8.43 -11.71 -3.02
CA LEU A 76 -9.39 -10.98 -3.84
C LEU A 76 -8.69 -10.31 -5.03
N TYR A 77 -7.62 -9.57 -4.77
CA TYR A 77 -6.85 -8.91 -5.82
C TYR A 77 -6.19 -9.93 -6.77
N ARG A 78 -5.70 -11.06 -6.25
CA ARG A 78 -5.09 -12.12 -7.08
C ARG A 78 -6.11 -12.72 -8.04
N GLU A 79 -7.30 -13.06 -7.55
CA GLU A 79 -8.35 -13.65 -8.38
C GLU A 79 -8.87 -12.67 -9.44
N ILE A 80 -8.99 -11.38 -9.08
CA ILE A 80 -9.32 -10.32 -10.05
C ILE A 80 -8.22 -10.23 -11.11
N PHE A 81 -6.95 -10.24 -10.72
CA PHE A 81 -5.84 -10.19 -11.67
C PHE A 81 -5.85 -11.40 -12.61
N GLU A 82 -5.93 -12.62 -12.09
CA GLU A 82 -5.93 -13.86 -12.90
C GLU A 82 -7.15 -13.95 -13.82
N LYS A 83 -8.29 -13.35 -13.44
CA LYS A 83 -9.47 -13.25 -14.31
C LYS A 83 -9.18 -12.46 -15.60
N TYR A 84 -8.38 -11.39 -15.51
CA TYR A 84 -8.10 -10.52 -16.66
C TYR A 84 -6.75 -10.78 -17.32
N TYR A 85 -5.79 -11.34 -16.59
CA TYR A 85 -4.43 -11.65 -17.05
C TYR A 85 -4.01 -13.08 -16.68
N PRO A 86 -4.68 -14.12 -17.22
CA PRO A 86 -4.43 -15.49 -16.82
C PRO A 86 -2.97 -15.91 -17.01
N GLY A 87 -2.35 -16.42 -15.95
CA GLY A 87 -0.99 -16.95 -15.99
C GLY A 87 0.10 -15.88 -16.14
N GLN A 88 -0.22 -14.61 -15.93
CA GLN A 88 0.74 -13.50 -16.05
C GLN A 88 1.26 -12.99 -14.69
N ALA A 89 1.13 -13.77 -13.63
CA ALA A 89 1.46 -13.35 -12.28
C ALA A 89 2.92 -12.89 -12.12
N GLU A 90 3.85 -13.47 -12.89
CA GLU A 90 5.27 -13.11 -12.87
C GLU A 90 5.56 -11.64 -13.24
N MET A 91 4.60 -10.94 -13.88
CA MET A 91 4.71 -9.49 -14.11
C MET A 91 4.76 -8.69 -12.80
N ILE A 92 4.25 -9.25 -11.70
CA ILE A 92 4.11 -8.59 -10.41
C ILE A 92 4.92 -9.36 -9.36
N LYS A 93 6.23 -9.12 -9.36
CA LYS A 93 7.22 -9.84 -8.54
C LYS A 93 6.81 -10.02 -7.07
N ASP A 94 6.36 -8.93 -6.45
CA ASP A 94 6.11 -8.85 -5.01
C ASP A 94 4.65 -8.51 -4.70
N PHE A 95 3.70 -8.89 -5.58
CA PHE A 95 2.27 -8.74 -5.34
C PHE A 95 1.83 -7.32 -4.92
N TRP A 96 2.38 -6.30 -5.58
CA TRP A 96 2.22 -4.85 -5.30
C TRP A 96 2.74 -4.36 -3.94
N MET A 97 3.41 -5.22 -3.19
CA MET A 97 4.06 -4.86 -1.94
C MET A 97 5.31 -4.00 -2.18
N PRO A 98 5.64 -3.09 -1.25
CA PRO A 98 6.90 -2.38 -1.30
C PRO A 98 8.08 -3.35 -1.13
N ASN A 99 9.26 -2.93 -1.56
CA ASN A 99 10.46 -3.74 -1.44
C ASN A 99 10.81 -3.97 0.04
N SER A 100 10.67 -5.20 0.52
CA SER A 100 10.88 -5.58 1.93
C SER A 100 12.32 -5.38 2.42
N SER A 101 13.30 -5.27 1.51
CA SER A 101 14.69 -4.95 1.87
C SER A 101 14.88 -3.50 2.29
N TRP A 102 13.91 -2.62 2.03
CA TRP A 102 13.99 -1.22 2.43
C TRP A 102 13.55 -1.05 3.88
N GLU A 103 14.27 -0.20 4.62
CA GLU A 103 13.98 0.10 6.02
C GLU A 103 12.53 0.61 6.17
N GLY A 104 11.75 -0.08 7.02
CA GLY A 104 10.35 0.25 7.29
C GLY A 104 9.35 -0.12 6.19
N CYS A 105 9.76 -0.95 5.22
CA CYS A 105 8.91 -1.43 4.12
C CYS A 105 8.58 -2.94 4.19
N ASP A 106 9.00 -3.65 5.23
CA ASP A 106 8.57 -5.04 5.46
C ASP A 106 7.16 -5.06 6.08
N VAL A 107 6.14 -4.97 5.23
CA VAL A 107 4.73 -4.82 5.61
C VAL A 107 3.91 -5.93 4.98
N LYS A 108 2.75 -6.23 5.59
CA LYS A 108 1.79 -7.26 5.12
C LYS A 108 0.43 -6.67 4.75
N ASP A 109 0.37 -5.35 4.52
CA ASP A 109 -0.86 -4.68 4.12
C ASP A 109 -0.82 -4.38 2.62
N PRO A 110 -1.62 -5.09 1.78
CA PRO A 110 -1.66 -4.86 0.34
C PRO A 110 -2.33 -3.52 -0.05
N SER A 111 -2.99 -2.84 0.90
CA SER A 111 -3.66 -1.54 0.67
C SER A 111 -2.72 -0.32 0.76
N ALA A 112 -1.41 -0.54 0.99
CA ALA A 112 -0.37 0.49 1.03
C ALA A 112 -0.56 1.59 2.10
N ARG A 113 -1.32 1.31 3.17
CA ARG A 113 -1.55 2.22 4.31
C ARG A 113 -0.36 2.34 5.26
N VAL A 114 0.40 1.27 5.44
CA VAL A 114 1.41 1.19 6.51
C VAL A 114 2.80 1.35 5.90
N LEU A 115 3.37 2.54 5.96
CA LEU A 115 4.81 2.75 5.80
C LEU A 115 5.30 3.67 6.93
N SER A 116 6.48 3.36 7.48
CA SER A 116 7.06 4.13 8.58
C SER A 116 7.34 5.61 8.24
N ASN A 117 7.37 5.95 6.95
CA ASN A 117 7.68 7.28 6.45
C ASN A 117 6.44 8.19 6.23
N TYR A 118 5.25 7.77 6.65
CA TYR A 118 4.01 8.57 6.56
C TYR A 118 3.84 9.59 7.71
N GLY A 119 4.85 9.74 8.58
CA GLY A 119 4.85 10.81 9.58
C GLY A 119 3.63 10.78 10.52
N GLU A 120 3.06 11.94 10.85
CA GLU A 120 1.88 12.03 11.71
C GLU A 120 0.59 11.51 11.08
N SER A 121 0.54 11.28 9.77
CA SER A 121 -0.68 10.73 9.15
C SER A 121 -0.86 9.24 9.41
N GLY A 122 0.19 8.55 9.85
CA GLY A 122 0.14 7.13 10.22
C GLY A 122 -0.19 6.91 11.70
N LYS A 123 -0.49 7.96 12.47
CA LYS A 123 -0.94 7.88 13.86
C LYS A 123 -2.45 7.68 13.95
#